data_AF-A0A1R1J3F9-F1
#
_entry.id   AF-A0A1R1J3F9-F1
#
_cell.length_a   1.000
_cell.length_b   1.000
_cell.length_c   1.000
_cell.angle_alpha   90.00
_cell.angle_beta   90.00
_cell.angle_gamma   90.00
#
_symmetry.space_group_name_H-M   'P 1'
#
loop_
_entity.id
_entity.type
_entity.pdbx_description
1 polymer ?
#
loop_
_entity_poly.entity_id
_entity_poly.type
_entity_poly.pdbx_seq_one_letter_code
_entity_poly.pdbx_strand_id
1 'polypeptide(L)'
;MIKQLGRRLDVAVHLMLDGAALNASNGVLALSSSSTASGIGIQLLMSDGRPVPLGTPWRIGDSPASSLNLQVPLSARYYQAGSATRPGVANGSATFTIIYR
;
A
#
# COMPACT_ATOMS: atom_id res chain seq x y z
N MET A 1 -14.98 -45.63 -10.59
CA MET A 1 -14.02 -44.53 -10.81
C MET A 1 -14.41 -43.40 -9.87
N ILE A 2 -13.61 -43.15 -8.83
CA ILE A 2 -13.96 -42.26 -7.72
C ILE A 2 -13.58 -40.83 -8.12
N LYS A 3 -14.58 -39.95 -8.28
CA LYS A 3 -14.34 -38.52 -8.51
C LYS A 3 -13.96 -37.90 -7.15
N GLN A 4 -12.66 -37.73 -6.89
CA GLN A 4 -12.22 -36.96 -5.72
C GLN A 4 -12.78 -35.54 -5.84
N LEU A 5 -13.72 -35.20 -4.95
CA LEU A 5 -14.15 -33.82 -4.71
C LEU A 5 -13.09 -33.15 -3.81
N GLY A 6 -11.92 -32.87 -4.40
CA GLY A 6 -10.93 -32.02 -3.74
C GLY A 6 -11.48 -30.60 -3.68
N ARG A 7 -11.94 -30.15 -2.50
CA ARG A 7 -12.26 -28.73 -2.28
C ARG A 7 -10.97 -27.94 -2.51
N ARG A 8 -10.83 -27.30 -3.67
CA ARG A 8 -9.83 -26.25 -3.87
C ARG A 8 -10.14 -25.17 -2.82
N LEU A 9 -9.18 -24.94 -1.94
CA LEU A 9 -9.26 -23.91 -0.92
C LEU A 9 -8.74 -22.63 -1.52
N ASP A 10 -9.66 -21.76 -1.91
CA ASP A 10 -9.32 -20.39 -2.23
C ASP A 10 -9.00 -19.66 -0.90
N VAL A 11 -7.75 -19.23 -0.74
CA VAL A 11 -7.19 -18.50 0.39
C VAL A 11 -7.23 -17.02 0.07
N ALA A 12 -7.85 -16.21 0.91
CA ALA A 12 -7.99 -14.79 0.64
C ALA A 12 -6.65 -14.07 0.80
N VAL A 13 -6.22 -13.37 -0.25
CA VAL A 13 -4.96 -12.62 -0.27
C VAL A 13 -5.23 -11.16 0.05
N HIS A 14 -4.51 -10.64 1.03
CA HIS A 14 -4.57 -9.25 1.45
C HIS A 14 -3.21 -8.59 1.27
N LEU A 15 -3.23 -7.30 0.96
CA LEU A 15 -2.05 -6.45 0.94
C LEU A 15 -2.18 -5.42 2.07
N MET A 16 -1.08 -5.13 2.71
CA MET A 16 -0.93 -4.00 3.64
C MET A 16 0.27 -3.18 3.19
N LEU A 17 0.13 -1.86 3.20
CA LEU A 17 1.26 -0.93 3.07
C LEU A 17 1.46 -0.24 4.41
N ASP A 18 2.71 -0.11 4.83
CA ASP A 18 3.08 0.50 6.09
C ASP A 18 4.39 1.31 5.96
N GLY A 19 4.66 2.17 6.92
CA GLY A 19 5.84 3.03 6.97
C GLY A 19 5.71 4.15 7.99
N ALA A 20 6.76 4.95 8.13
CA ALA A 20 6.68 6.16 8.95
C ALA A 20 5.60 7.08 8.39
N ALA A 21 4.62 7.47 9.20
CA ALA A 21 3.41 8.15 8.75
C ALA A 21 3.35 9.60 9.23
N LEU A 22 2.99 10.52 8.32
CA LEU A 22 2.50 11.87 8.69
C LEU A 22 0.98 11.86 8.89
N ASN A 23 0.27 11.07 8.09
CA ASN A 23 -1.17 10.83 8.26
C ASN A 23 -1.51 9.43 7.73
N ALA A 24 -1.57 8.46 8.64
CA ALA A 24 -1.82 7.06 8.29
C ALA A 24 -3.18 6.85 7.63
N SER A 25 -4.24 7.49 8.14
CA SER A 25 -5.60 7.36 7.61
C SER A 25 -5.75 7.86 6.17
N ASN A 26 -4.93 8.84 5.79
CA ASN A 26 -4.91 9.44 4.46
C ASN A 26 -3.73 8.93 3.61
N GLY A 27 -3.07 7.84 4.00
CA GLY A 27 -2.00 7.21 3.22
C GLY A 27 -0.75 8.06 3.05
N VAL A 28 -0.49 9.02 3.93
CA VAL A 28 0.64 9.95 3.81
C VAL A 28 1.82 9.46 4.63
N LEU A 29 2.84 9.00 3.93
CA LEU A 29 4.16 8.68 4.47
C LEU A 29 4.91 9.96 4.85
N ALA A 30 5.65 9.90 5.95
CA ALA A 30 6.70 10.82 6.28
C ALA A 30 7.90 10.65 5.33
N LEU A 31 8.62 11.75 5.12
CA LEU A 31 9.91 11.69 4.45
C LEU A 31 10.95 11.02 5.38
N SER A 32 11.98 10.40 4.80
CA SER A 32 13.11 9.84 5.55
C SER A 32 13.81 10.92 6.36
N SER A 33 14.44 10.56 7.48
CA SER A 33 15.17 11.50 8.34
C SER A 33 16.33 12.23 7.64
N SER A 34 16.84 11.68 6.53
CA SER A 34 17.86 12.29 5.67
C SER A 34 17.31 13.29 4.64
N SER A 35 15.98 13.42 4.53
CA SER A 35 15.33 14.36 3.63
C SER A 35 15.43 15.79 4.15
N THR A 36 15.57 16.75 3.23
CA THR A 36 15.72 18.18 3.56
C THR A 36 14.50 19.02 3.18
N ALA A 37 13.59 18.46 2.38
CA ALA A 37 12.28 19.06 2.14
C ALA A 37 11.44 19.01 3.43
N SER A 38 10.58 20.00 3.63
CA SER A 38 9.64 20.02 4.75
C SER A 38 8.26 20.53 4.33
N GLY A 39 7.24 20.23 5.12
CA GLY A 39 5.86 20.59 4.85
C GLY A 39 5.14 19.68 3.85
N ILE A 40 5.80 18.64 3.35
CA ILE A 40 5.24 17.65 2.44
C ILE A 40 5.45 16.22 2.96
N GLY A 41 4.59 15.30 2.52
CA GLY A 41 4.76 13.86 2.62
C GLY A 41 4.55 13.19 1.26
N ILE A 42 4.63 11.86 1.23
CA ILE A 42 4.34 11.05 0.03
C ILE A 42 3.02 10.33 0.28
N GLN A 43 2.00 10.64 -0.50
CA GLN A 43 0.69 10.00 -0.40
C GLN A 43 0.60 8.82 -1.37
N LEU A 44 0.24 7.65 -0.83
CA LEU A 44 -0.07 6.45 -1.60
C LEU A 44 -1.55 6.38 -1.93
N LEU A 45 -1.86 6.02 -3.17
CA LEU A 45 -3.21 6.00 -3.73
C LEU A 45 -3.49 4.65 -4.41
N MET A 46 -4.74 4.20 -4.28
CA MET A 46 -5.30 3.11 -5.08
C MET A 46 -5.54 3.56 -6.53
N SER A 47 -5.90 2.62 -7.41
CA SER A 47 -6.18 2.92 -8.83
C SER A 47 -7.31 3.91 -9.07
N ASP A 48 -8.27 3.99 -8.15
CA ASP A 48 -9.38 4.94 -8.20
C ASP A 48 -9.04 6.31 -7.58
N GLY A 49 -7.77 6.52 -7.20
CA GLY A 49 -7.29 7.76 -6.61
C GLY A 49 -7.64 7.92 -5.13
N ARG A 50 -8.25 6.92 -4.48
CA ARG A 50 -8.48 6.95 -3.04
C ARG A 50 -7.17 6.71 -2.28
N PRO A 51 -6.96 7.36 -1.12
CA PRO A 51 -5.81 7.09 -0.28
C PRO A 51 -5.77 5.63 0.19
N VAL A 52 -4.56 5.06 0.25
CA VAL A 52 -4.32 3.76 0.90
C VAL A 52 -4.09 3.99 2.39
N PRO A 53 -4.97 3.55 3.31
CA PRO A 53 -4.71 3.68 4.74
C PRO A 53 -3.49 2.83 5.13
N LEU A 54 -2.51 3.45 5.80
CA LEU A 54 -1.29 2.76 6.23
C LEU A 54 -1.60 1.81 7.41
N GLY A 55 -0.90 0.68 7.46
CA GLY A 55 -1.06 -0.33 8.51
C GLY A 55 -2.39 -1.08 8.48
N THR A 56 -3.22 -0.89 7.44
CA THR A 56 -4.53 -1.53 7.31
C THR A 56 -4.53 -2.49 6.12
N PRO A 57 -4.68 -3.81 6.34
CA PRO A 57 -4.80 -4.77 5.25
C PRO A 57 -6.08 -4.60 4.43
N TRP A 58 -6.01 -4.74 3.11
CA TRP A 58 -7.18 -4.83 2.23
C TRP A 58 -7.08 -6.02 1.28
N ARG A 59 -8.23 -6.55 0.86
CA ARG A 59 -8.30 -7.73 0.00
C ARG A 59 -7.87 -7.37 -1.42
N ILE A 60 -6.98 -8.17 -1.99
CA ILE A 60 -6.52 -8.02 -3.38
C ILE A 60 -6.91 -9.20 -4.26
N GLY A 61 -7.33 -10.33 -3.70
CA GLY A 61 -7.81 -11.49 -4.45
C GLY A 61 -7.85 -12.78 -3.62
N ASP A 62 -7.75 -13.92 -4.30
CA ASP A 62 -7.72 -15.27 -3.72
C ASP A 62 -6.57 -16.12 -4.32
N SER A 63 -6.11 -17.14 -3.58
CA SER A 63 -5.05 -18.09 -3.94
C SER A 63 -5.51 -19.55 -3.83
N PRO A 64 -5.11 -20.49 -4.72
CA PRO A 64 -4.31 -20.26 -5.90
C PRO A 64 -5.21 -19.77 -7.03
N ALA A 65 -5.04 -18.51 -7.45
CA ALA A 65 -5.46 -18.11 -8.78
C ALA A 65 -4.59 -18.91 -9.76
N SER A 66 -5.08 -20.05 -10.23
CA SER A 66 -4.30 -21.12 -10.86
C SER A 66 -3.56 -20.74 -12.15
N SER A 67 -3.49 -19.46 -12.52
CA SER A 67 -2.83 -18.99 -13.74
C SER A 67 -2.64 -17.48 -13.90
N LEU A 68 -2.62 -16.61 -12.87
CA LEU A 68 -2.54 -15.17 -13.17
C LEU A 68 -1.76 -14.34 -12.15
N ASN A 69 -0.83 -13.54 -12.67
CA ASN A 69 -0.15 -12.47 -11.94
C ASN A 69 -1.17 -11.62 -11.18
N LEU A 70 -0.97 -11.46 -9.87
CA LEU A 70 -1.79 -10.59 -9.04
C LEU A 70 -1.29 -9.16 -9.17
N GLN A 71 -1.98 -8.36 -9.97
CA GLN A 71 -1.64 -6.96 -10.19
C GLN A 71 -2.38 -6.06 -9.20
N VAL A 72 -1.65 -5.27 -8.42
CA VAL A 72 -2.22 -4.23 -7.55
C VAL A 72 -1.76 -2.86 -8.03
N PRO A 73 -2.58 -2.15 -8.83
CA PRO A 73 -2.23 -0.83 -9.32
C PRO A 73 -2.24 0.19 -8.18
N LEU A 74 -1.08 0.83 -7.98
CA LEU A 74 -0.87 1.88 -6.99
C LEU A 74 -0.24 3.10 -7.68
N SER A 75 -0.51 4.28 -7.14
CA SER A 75 0.20 5.50 -7.52
C SER A 75 0.66 6.26 -6.28
N ALA A 76 1.60 7.19 -6.47
CA ALA A 76 2.13 8.03 -5.41
C ALA A 76 2.22 9.49 -5.88
N ARG A 77 2.01 10.42 -4.95
CA ARG A 77 2.18 11.86 -5.18
C ARG A 77 2.75 12.55 -3.94
N TYR A 78 3.37 13.71 -4.11
CA TYR A 78 3.64 14.59 -2.98
C TYR A 78 2.32 15.17 -2.44
N TYR A 79 2.23 15.29 -1.12
CA TYR A 79 1.06 15.81 -0.41
C TYR A 79 1.52 16.87 0.59
N GLN A 80 0.98 18.09 0.47
CA GLN A 80 1.28 19.16 1.42
C GLN A 80 0.60 18.86 2.76
N ALA A 81 1.40 18.64 3.80
CA ALA A 81 0.94 18.32 5.15
C ALA A 81 1.11 19.49 6.12
N GLY A 82 1.90 20.50 5.77
CA GLY A 82 2.14 21.70 6.57
C GLY A 82 1.65 22.98 5.90
N SER A 83 1.54 24.06 6.68
CA SER A 83 1.15 25.39 6.19
C SER A 83 2.18 26.02 5.25
N ALA A 84 3.45 25.65 5.37
CA ALA A 84 4.54 26.10 4.52
C ALA A 84 5.39 24.93 4.05
N THR A 85 5.83 24.97 2.80
CA THR A 85 6.72 23.96 2.20
C THR A 85 8.11 24.53 1.97
N ARG A 86 9.15 23.77 2.34
CA ARG A 86 10.55 24.11 2.03
C ARG A 86 11.10 23.15 0.97
N PRO A 87 11.78 23.65 -0.08
CA PRO A 87 12.40 22.80 -1.08
C PRO A 87 13.57 22.00 -0.49
N GLY A 88 13.81 20.82 -1.07
CA GLY A 88 14.89 19.93 -0.67
C GLY A 88 14.69 18.52 -1.22
N VAL A 89 15.52 17.58 -0.77
CA VAL A 89 15.38 16.16 -1.06
C VAL A 89 14.18 15.60 -0.30
N ALA A 90 13.35 14.80 -0.96
CA ALA A 90 12.11 14.25 -0.42
C ALA A 90 12.01 12.75 -0.68
N ASN A 91 12.83 11.97 0.02
CA ASN A 91 12.81 10.51 -0.06
C ASN A 91 11.82 9.95 0.97
N GLY A 92 11.21 8.81 0.66
CA GLY A 92 10.40 8.06 1.61
C GLY A 92 10.43 6.57 1.30
N SER A 93 9.96 5.76 2.23
CA SER A 93 9.90 4.31 2.08
C SER A 93 8.58 3.79 2.61
N ALA A 94 8.08 2.74 1.95
CA ALA A 94 6.97 1.94 2.42
C ALA A 94 7.34 0.46 2.35
N THR A 95 6.81 -0.31 3.28
CA THR A 95 6.88 -1.77 3.28
C THR A 95 5.53 -2.31 2.85
N PHE A 96 5.56 -3.28 1.94
CA PHE A 96 4.37 -4.05 1.61
C PHE A 96 4.39 -5.41 2.30
N THR A 97 3.23 -5.87 2.78
CA THR A 97 3.06 -7.18 3.39
C THR A 97 1.90 -7.91 2.74
N ILE A 98 2.15 -9.13 2.28
CA ILE A 98 1.11 -10.02 1.75
C ILE A 98 0.65 -10.96 2.86
N ILE A 99 -0.65 -11.00 3.09
CA ILE A 99 -1.29 -11.78 4.15
C ILE A 99 -2.23 -12.81 3.50
N TYR A 100 -2.05 -14.08 3.86
CA TYR A 100 -2.86 -15.21 3.40
C TYR A 100 -3.75 -15.68 4.56
N ARG A 101 -5.07 -15.78 4.33
CA ARG A 101 -6.04 -16.19 5.36
C ARG A 101 -7.20 -17.01 4.80
#